data_AF-A0A258DSF6-F1
#
_entry.id   AF-A0A258DSF6-F1
#
_cell.length_a   1.000
_cell.length_b   1.000
_cell.length_c   1.000
_cell.angle_alpha   90.00
_cell.angle_beta   90.00
_cell.angle_gamma   90.00
#
_symmetry.space_group_name_H-M   'P 1'
#
loop_
_entity.id
_entity.type
_entity.pdbx_description
1 polymer ?
#
loop_
_entity_poly.entity_id
_entity_poly.type
_entity_poly.pdbx_seq_one_letter_code
_entity_poly.pdbx_strand_id
1 'polypeptide(L)' 'MSIRVEKITDKETFAQAVQIRKAVFVLEQKVDPNDEYDQFEETSHHFLAKLDGKPAGAARWRRTEKG' A
#
# COMPACT_ATOMS: atom_id res chain seq x y z
N MET A 1 -12.30 -1.18 -19.34
CA MET A 1 -11.82 -1.33 -17.95
C MET A 1 -10.40 -1.86 -18.00
N SER A 2 -9.44 -1.05 -17.59
CA SER A 2 -8.00 -1.35 -17.63
C SER A 2 -7.43 -1.30 -16.22
N ILE A 3 -6.76 -2.38 -15.82
CA ILE A 3 -6.06 -2.45 -14.53
C ILE A 3 -4.56 -2.40 -14.81
N ARG A 4 -3.84 -1.55 -14.09
CA ARG A 4 -2.38 -1.51 -14.08
C ARG A 4 -1.87 -1.58 -12.66
N VAL A 5 -0.81 -2.34 -12.46
CA VAL A 5 -0.10 -2.42 -11.18
C VAL A 5 1.33 -1.99 -11.43
N GLU A 6 1.83 -1.07 -10.60
CA GLU A 6 3.20 -0.57 -10.69
C GLU A 6 3.89 -0.67 -9.34
N LYS A 7 5.19 -0.98 -9.38
CA LYS A 7 6.06 -0.91 -8.19
C LYS A 7 6.29 0.57 -7.91
N ILE A 8 6.07 0.96 -6.66
CA ILE A 8 6.24 2.33 -6.20
C ILE A 8 7.73 2.63 -6.03
N THR A 9 8.19 3.70 -6.65
CA THR A 9 9.59 4.17 -6.56
C THR A 9 9.71 5.62 -6.12
N ASP A 10 8.59 6.36 -6.08
CA ASP A 10 8.53 7.78 -5.73
C ASP A 10 7.59 8.03 -4.54
N LYS A 11 7.77 9.18 -3.89
CA LYS A 11 7.03 9.55 -2.67
C LYS A 11 5.56 9.89 -2.92
N GLU A 12 5.21 10.37 -4.11
CA GLU A 12 3.84 10.78 -4.42
C GLU A 12 2.94 9.56 -4.57
N THR A 13 3.38 8.58 -5.37
CA THR A 13 2.69 7.31 -5.54
C THR A 13 2.63 6.53 -4.22
N PHE A 14 3.68 6.61 -3.40
CA PHE A 14 3.68 6.03 -2.06
C PHE A 14 2.60 6.63 -1.16
N ALA A 15 2.48 7.97 -1.15
CA ALA A 15 1.44 8.64 -0.37
C ALA A 15 0.03 8.20 -0.79
N GLN A 16 -0.21 7.99 -2.09
CA GLN A 16 -1.49 7.46 -2.58
C GLN A 16 -1.79 6.05 -2.04
N ALA A 17 -0.79 5.16 -2.05
CA ALA A 17 -0.93 3.80 -1.51
C ALA A 17 -1.22 3.80 0.00
N VAL A 18 -0.54 4.69 0.75
CA VAL A 18 -0.76 4.91 2.18
C VAL A 18 -2.18 5.38 2.48
N GLN A 19 -2.73 6.32 1.68
CA GLN A 19 -4.11 6.77 1.87
C GLN A 19 -5.12 5.64 1.67
N ILE A 20 -4.92 4.80 0.65
CA ILE A 20 -5.79 3.63 0.41
C ILE A 20 -5.74 2.67 1.60
N ARG A 21 -4.53 2.33 2.08
CA ARG A 21 -4.35 1.46 3.24
C ARG A 21 -4.97 2.03 4.50
N LYS A 22 -4.84 3.34 4.74
CA LYS A 22 -5.49 4.02 5.85
C LYS A 22 -7.01 3.89 5.79
N ALA A 23 -7.60 4.11 4.62
CA ALA A 23 -9.05 3.99 4.45
C ALA A 23 -9.52 2.56 4.80
N VAL A 24 -8.85 1.54 4.25
CA VAL A 24 -9.25 0.15 4.43
C VAL A 24 -8.90 -0.39 5.82
N PHE A 25 -7.64 -0.34 6.23
CA PHE A 25 -7.21 -0.97 7.48
C PHE A 25 -7.61 -0.16 8.70
N VAL A 26 -7.40 1.16 8.70
CA VAL A 26 -7.68 1.99 9.88
C VAL A 26 -9.16 2.38 9.96
N LEU A 27 -9.73 2.96 8.90
CA LEU A 27 -11.09 3.51 8.98
C LEU A 27 -12.16 2.42 8.90
N GLU A 28 -12.04 1.49 7.94
CA GLU A 28 -13.02 0.42 7.74
C GLU A 28 -12.80 -0.75 8.72
N GLN A 29 -11.59 -1.31 8.77
CA GLN A 29 -11.30 -2.50 9.58
C GLN A 29 -10.91 -2.19 11.04
N LYS A 30 -10.74 -0.92 11.41
CA LYS A 30 -10.40 -0.46 12.77
C LYS A 30 -9.06 -0.99 13.31
N VAL A 31 -8.10 -1.25 12.42
CA VAL A 31 -6.71 -1.53 12.78
C VAL A 31 -6.07 -0.28 13.38
N ASP A 32 -5.27 -0.44 14.44
CA ASP A 32 -4.52 0.68 15.02
C ASP A 32 -3.57 1.26 13.95
N PRO A 33 -3.56 2.59 13.74
CA PRO A 33 -2.62 3.20 12.80
C PRO A 33 -1.16 2.79 13.03
N ASN A 34 -0.74 2.60 14.28
CA ASN A 34 0.64 2.22 14.62
C ASN A 34 0.96 0.77 14.20
N ASP A 35 -0.04 -0.11 14.14
CA ASP A 35 0.13 -1.48 13.65
C ASP A 35 0.21 -1.53 12.12
N GLU A 36 -0.50 -0.62 11.44
CA GLU A 36 -0.50 -0.52 9.98
C GLU A 36 0.79 0.12 9.42
N TYR A 37 1.34 1.12 10.11
CA TYR A 37 2.60 1.78 9.77
C TYR A 37 3.76 1.21 10.60
N ASP A 38 4.09 -0.05 10.37
CA ASP A 38 5.17 -0.71 11.10
C ASP A 38 6.59 -0.29 10.63
N GLN A 39 7.59 -0.72 11.38
CA GLN A 39 9.01 -0.48 11.10
C GLN A 39 9.51 -1.08 9.77
N PHE A 40 8.71 -1.88 9.07
CA PHE A 40 9.11 -2.55 7.84
C PHE A 40 8.64 -1.80 6.59
N GLU A 41 7.94 -0.69 6.76
CA GLU A 41 7.43 0.14 5.68
C GLU A 41 8.55 0.62 4.76
N GLU A 42 9.72 0.99 5.29
CA GLU A 42 10.86 1.44 4.48
C GLU A 42 11.61 0.30 3.77
N THR A 43 11.54 -0.93 4.29
CA THR A 43 12.25 -2.09 3.73
C THR A 43 11.38 -2.94 2.81
N SER A 44 10.07 -2.69 2.79
CA SER A 44 9.11 -3.39 1.95
C SER A 44 9.06 -2.83 0.53
N HIS A 45 8.70 -3.68 -0.43
CA HIS A 45 8.33 -3.25 -1.77
C HIS A 45 6.85 -2.93 -1.83
N HIS A 46 6.52 -1.72 -2.27
CA HIS A 46 5.14 -1.27 -2.36
C HIS A 46 4.65 -1.27 -3.80
N PHE A 47 3.36 -1.48 -3.95
CA PHE A 47 2.68 -1.56 -5.23
C PHE A 47 1.38 -0.76 -5.18
N LEU A 48 1.10 -0.04 -6.26
CA LEU A 48 -0.16 0.66 -6.45
C LEU A 48 -0.90 0.05 -7.63
N ALA A 49 -2.16 -0.29 -7.42
CA ALA A 49 -3.09 -0.72 -8.46
C ALA A 49 -3.95 0.48 -8.88
N LYS A 50 -4.02 0.73 -10.19
CA LYS A 50 -4.87 1.75 -10.82
C LYS A 50 -5.94 1.09 -11.69
N LEU A 51 -7.18 1.49 -11.50
CA LEU A 51 -8.31 1.16 -12.37
C LEU A 51 -8.65 2.38 -13.23
N ASP A 52 -8.53 2.22 -14.55
CA ASP A 52 -8.75 3.30 -15.52
C ASP A 52 -7.97 4.59 -15.17
N GLY A 53 -6.72 4.41 -14.70
CA GLY A 53 -5.80 5.48 -14.32
C GLY A 53 -5.97 6.02 -12.90
N LYS A 54 -7.01 5.60 -12.17
CA LYS A 54 -7.28 6.05 -10.80
C LYS A 54 -6.78 5.05 -9.76
N PRO A 55 -6.10 5.49 -8.68
CA PRO A 55 -5.71 4.60 -7.58
C PRO A 55 -6.91 3.84 -7.00
N ALA A 56 -6.80 2.52 -6.93
CA ALA A 56 -7.89 1.64 -6.53
C ALA A 56 -7.46 0.54 -5.55
N GLY A 57 -6.16 0.27 -5.42
CA GLY A 57 -5.64 -0.70 -4.47
C GLY A 57 -4.17 -0.47 -4.17
N ALA A 58 -3.72 -0.98 -3.03
CA ALA A 58 -2.33 -0.91 -2.60
C ALA A 58 -1.92 -2.26 -2.00
N ALA A 59 -0.66 -2.64 -2.20
CA ALA A 59 -0.09 -3.83 -1.61
C ALA A 59 1.36 -3.58 -1.21
N ARG A 60 1.84 -4.33 -0.22
CA ARG A 60 3.27 -4.38 0.13
C ARG A 60 3.74 -5.81 0.20
N TRP A 61 4.98 -6.02 -0.21
CA TRP A 61 5.67 -7.31 -0.14
C TRP A 61 7.00 -7.12 0.56
N ARG A 62 7.29 -8.01 1.50
CA ARG A 62 8.60 -8.13 2.12
C ARG A 62 8.96 -9.60 2.24
N ARG A 63 10.25 -9.90 2.18
CA ARG A 63 10.77 -11.21 2.54
C ARG A 63 10.94 -11.27 4.05
N THR A 64 10.45 -12.33 4.67
CA THR A 64 10.64 -12.63 6.09
C THR A 64 11.44 -13.91 6.25
N GLU A 65 11.91 -14.20 7.46
CA GLU A 65 12.61 -15.47 7.74
C GLU A 65 11.72 -16.70 7.50
N LYS A 66 10.38 -16.52 7.54
CA LYS A 66 9.39 -17.58 7.33
C LYS A 66 8.84 -17.64 5.89
N GLY A 67 9.40 -16.85 4.97
CA GLY A 67 8.87 -16.63 3.63
C GLY A 67 8.17 -15.29 3.55
#